data_AF-A0A3A4NSH0-F1
#
_entry.id   AF-A0A3A4NSH0-F1
#
_cell.length_a   1.000
_cell.length_b   1.000
_cell.length_c   1.000
_cell.angle_alpha   90.00
_cell.angle_beta   90.00
_cell.angle_gamma   90.00
#
_symmetry.space_group_name_H-M   'P 1'
#
loop_
_entity.id
_entity.type
_entity.pdbx_description
1 polymer ?
#
loop_
_entity_poly.entity_id
_entity_poly.type
_entity_poly.pdbx_seq_one_letter_code
_entity_poly.pdbx_strand_id
1 'polypeptide(L)'
;MLLLREQPAAPIACATRGRVPGGRGGQRGGDGAPFAQEPPPDRPPRPGRGSVPARDVRRRRHPGPRRGARSSYRRPLAPPQPAVRGGGSPRPGGGGVAAAGRPSARPRAAGVGGIRAVVPRSPGGRFEGRRCSPRGRSRAPPGGNARVKVLFVTQGKYGERIADNVANRRPDGWEIDRLPLSPRLPLVIDDPDAVLPASVPSADLLVSLHESAGAAELIPDIASRCGAAAVLAAVDDRAACPPGLENQVRKRLGRIGVAVAFASPLCGFDGGPHPHLAEFAARFGRPRMRIEADGDRVGSVAVERDCPCGAAGFVASVLPGTRLSEAADTGALRHHHHPCMASMEIDPDRNDTLMHLSGYIFRAAINSALRRK
;
A
#
# COMPACT_ATOMS: atom_id res chain seq x y z
N MET A 1 5.07 -6.85 67.63
CA MET A 1 5.91 -6.02 66.75
C MET A 1 5.48 -6.32 65.32
N LEU A 2 4.77 -5.36 64.71
CA LEU A 2 4.14 -5.26 63.37
C LEU A 2 3.56 -6.52 62.66
N LEU A 3 2.23 -6.57 62.66
CA LEU A 3 1.34 -7.26 61.72
C LEU A 3 0.54 -6.19 60.96
N LEU A 4 0.47 -6.27 59.62
CA LEU A 4 -0.52 -5.61 58.73
C LEU A 4 -0.43 -6.34 57.38
N ARG A 5 -1.13 -7.47 57.18
CA ARG A 5 -2.48 -7.60 56.58
C ARG A 5 -2.68 -6.81 55.28
N GLU A 6 -2.62 -7.56 54.18
CA GLU A 6 -3.05 -7.20 52.84
C GLU A 6 -4.56 -6.89 52.79
N GLN A 7 -4.94 -5.88 51.99
CA GLN A 7 -6.33 -5.62 51.60
C GLN A 7 -6.52 -5.90 50.10
N PRO A 8 -7.60 -6.59 49.69
CA PRO A 8 -7.98 -6.70 48.28
C PRO A 8 -8.77 -5.48 47.81
N ALA A 9 -8.44 -4.97 46.63
CA ALA A 9 -9.17 -3.90 45.95
C ALA A 9 -10.45 -4.41 45.27
N ALA A 10 -11.51 -3.60 45.37
CA ALA A 10 -12.88 -3.86 44.90
C ALA A 10 -13.06 -3.81 43.37
N PRO A 11 -14.12 -4.45 42.81
CA PRO A 11 -14.39 -4.45 41.37
C PRO A 11 -15.02 -3.14 40.85
N ILE A 12 -14.66 -2.79 39.61
CA ILE A 12 -15.13 -1.60 38.87
C ILE A 12 -16.54 -1.87 38.31
N ALA A 13 -17.50 -1.00 38.64
CA ALA A 13 -18.88 -1.07 38.18
C ALA A 13 -19.06 -0.47 36.76
N CYS A 14 -19.81 -1.18 35.93
CA CYS A 14 -20.18 -0.87 34.56
C CYS A 14 -21.31 0.19 34.51
N ALA A 15 -21.13 1.26 33.74
CA ALA A 15 -22.16 2.29 33.53
C ALA A 15 -23.28 1.80 32.58
N THR A 16 -24.52 1.82 33.07
CA THR A 16 -25.73 1.46 32.33
C THR A 16 -26.22 2.58 31.41
N ARG A 17 -26.60 2.19 30.18
CA ARG A 17 -27.25 3.03 29.16
C ARG A 17 -28.67 3.42 29.59
N GLY A 18 -28.96 4.72 29.62
CA GLY A 18 -30.31 5.28 29.81
C GLY A 18 -31.16 5.20 28.53
N ARG A 19 -32.38 4.68 28.70
CA ARG A 19 -33.46 4.57 27.71
C ARG A 19 -34.07 5.94 27.40
N VAL A 20 -34.39 6.21 26.13
CA VAL A 20 -35.27 7.32 25.70
C VAL A 20 -36.58 6.70 25.16
N PRO A 21 -37.77 7.10 25.66
CA PRO A 21 -39.03 6.82 24.99
C PRO A 21 -39.45 8.00 24.09
N GLY A 22 -40.00 7.68 22.92
CA GLY A 22 -40.52 8.63 21.95
C GLY A 22 -41.99 9.04 22.20
N GLY A 23 -42.45 10.03 21.45
CA GLY A 23 -43.86 10.41 21.35
C GLY A 23 -44.06 11.76 20.68
N ARG A 24 -44.88 11.79 19.61
CA ARG A 24 -45.20 12.95 18.74
C ARG A 24 -46.39 13.76 19.30
N GLY A 25 -46.49 15.04 18.94
CA GLY A 25 -47.77 15.68 18.59
C GLY A 25 -48.16 17.00 19.28
N GLY A 26 -48.03 18.12 18.56
CA GLY A 26 -49.12 19.07 18.22
C GLY A 26 -49.78 20.00 19.27
N GLN A 27 -49.52 21.31 19.09
CA GLN A 27 -50.42 22.50 19.12
C GLN A 27 -50.67 23.34 20.41
N ARG A 28 -50.21 24.61 20.30
CA ARG A 28 -50.82 25.95 20.56
C ARG A 28 -51.11 26.48 21.98
N GLY A 29 -50.72 27.77 22.14
CA GLY A 29 -51.12 28.76 23.16
C GLY A 29 -50.14 28.81 24.34
N GLY A 30 -49.58 29.91 24.81
CA GLY A 30 -49.78 31.35 24.66
C GLY A 30 -49.19 32.00 25.93
N ASP A 31 -48.50 33.13 25.75
CA ASP A 31 -48.16 34.15 26.76
C ASP A 31 -47.23 33.82 27.95
N GLY A 32 -46.08 34.51 28.01
CA GLY A 32 -45.24 34.60 29.21
C GLY A 32 -43.80 35.04 28.93
N ALA A 33 -43.42 36.23 29.40
CA ALA A 33 -42.21 36.99 29.12
C ALA A 33 -40.85 36.29 29.44
N PRO A 34 -39.74 36.72 28.81
CA PRO A 34 -38.44 36.02 28.88
C PRO A 34 -37.59 36.42 30.10
N PHE A 35 -36.98 35.43 30.75
CA PHE A 35 -35.85 35.62 31.65
C PHE A 35 -34.54 35.64 30.86
N ALA A 36 -33.68 36.61 31.17
CA ALA A 36 -32.42 36.92 30.52
C ALA A 36 -31.38 35.78 30.63
N GLN A 37 -30.70 35.48 29.51
CA GLN A 37 -29.48 34.67 29.47
C GLN A 37 -28.34 35.54 28.91
N GLU A 38 -27.18 35.49 29.56
CA GLU A 38 -25.97 36.22 29.20
C GLU A 38 -25.47 35.88 27.77
N PRO A 39 -24.88 36.86 27.04
CA PRO A 39 -24.43 36.64 25.67
C PRO A 39 -23.09 35.88 25.58
N PRO A 40 -22.89 35.05 24.54
CA PRO A 40 -21.62 34.37 24.29
C PRO A 40 -20.53 35.32 23.73
N PRO A 41 -19.23 35.01 23.92
CA PRO A 41 -18.13 35.90 23.55
C PRO A 41 -17.89 36.03 22.04
N ASP A 42 -17.38 37.21 21.67
CA ASP A 42 -17.24 37.74 20.31
C ASP A 42 -16.40 36.91 19.33
N ARG A 43 -16.88 36.88 18.07
CA ARG A 43 -16.20 36.29 16.91
C ARG A 43 -15.56 37.41 16.08
N PRO A 44 -14.28 37.29 15.65
CA PRO A 44 -13.62 38.36 14.89
C PRO A 44 -14.19 38.53 13.46
N PRO A 45 -14.17 39.75 12.91
CA PRO A 45 -14.85 40.08 11.65
C PRO A 45 -14.10 39.54 10.42
N ARG A 46 -14.88 39.14 9.40
CA ARG A 46 -14.37 38.71 8.09
C ARG A 46 -13.94 39.93 7.25
N PRO A 47 -12.84 39.83 6.46
CA PRO A 47 -12.39 40.95 5.62
C PRO A 47 -13.33 41.17 4.43
N GLY A 48 -13.77 42.42 4.28
CA GLY A 48 -14.70 42.89 3.26
C GLY A 48 -14.07 42.99 1.87
N ARG A 49 -14.89 42.68 0.85
CA ARG A 49 -14.59 42.92 -0.57
C ARG A 49 -14.62 44.42 -0.86
N GLY A 50 -13.47 45.00 -1.14
CA GLY A 50 -13.35 46.36 -1.67
C GLY A 50 -13.60 46.42 -3.18
N SER A 51 -14.47 47.32 -3.59
CA SER A 51 -14.72 47.76 -4.97
C SER A 51 -13.55 48.60 -5.51
N VAL A 52 -13.10 48.31 -6.73
CA VAL A 52 -12.03 49.03 -7.44
C VAL A 52 -12.63 50.19 -8.26
N PRO A 53 -12.08 51.42 -8.22
CA PRO A 53 -12.57 52.53 -9.03
C PRO A 53 -11.90 52.58 -10.41
N ALA A 54 -12.65 53.06 -11.40
CA ALA A 54 -12.16 53.35 -12.76
C ALA A 54 -11.34 54.65 -12.80
N ARG A 55 -10.27 54.67 -13.59
CA ARG A 55 -9.60 55.91 -14.02
C ARG A 55 -9.28 55.88 -15.51
N ASP A 56 -9.72 56.96 -16.14
CA ASP A 56 -9.58 57.38 -17.53
C ASP A 56 -8.40 58.37 -17.61
N VAL A 57 -7.42 58.17 -18.51
CA VAL A 57 -6.58 59.27 -19.02
C VAL A 57 -6.10 58.97 -20.45
N ARG A 58 -6.39 59.96 -21.31
CA ARG A 58 -6.02 60.09 -22.71
C ARG A 58 -4.53 60.41 -22.95
N ARG A 59 -4.01 59.82 -24.05
CA ARG A 59 -3.10 60.38 -25.08
C ARG A 59 -1.83 61.16 -24.66
N ARG A 60 -0.67 60.72 -25.20
CA ARG A 60 0.12 61.47 -26.22
C ARG A 60 0.89 60.50 -27.17
N ARG A 61 0.88 60.85 -28.47
CA ARG A 61 1.56 60.21 -29.61
C ARG A 61 2.92 60.91 -29.84
N HIS A 62 3.97 60.26 -30.37
CA HIS A 62 4.40 60.22 -31.80
C HIS A 62 5.88 59.70 -31.87
N PRO A 63 6.52 59.42 -33.04
CA PRO A 63 6.17 58.49 -34.13
C PRO A 63 7.35 57.66 -34.74
N GLY A 64 7.14 56.36 -35.02
CA GLY A 64 7.61 55.54 -36.17
C GLY A 64 9.13 55.37 -36.50
N PRO A 65 9.51 54.56 -37.54
CA PRO A 65 8.73 53.58 -38.34
C PRO A 65 9.42 52.18 -38.46
N ARG A 66 8.64 51.06 -38.47
CA ARG A 66 8.34 50.14 -39.62
C ARG A 66 9.52 49.24 -40.09
N ARG A 67 9.41 47.92 -40.37
CA ARG A 67 8.36 46.96 -40.80
C ARG A 67 8.86 45.54 -40.42
N GLY A 68 8.02 44.62 -39.91
CA GLY A 68 7.43 43.50 -40.68
C GLY A 68 8.03 42.17 -40.19
N ALA A 69 7.35 41.04 -40.00
CA ALA A 69 5.98 40.63 -40.25
C ALA A 69 5.55 39.50 -39.27
N ARG A 70 4.22 39.38 -39.15
CA ARG A 70 3.32 38.40 -38.50
C ARG A 70 3.83 36.95 -38.45
N SER A 71 3.79 36.31 -37.26
CA SER A 71 2.70 35.44 -36.72
C SER A 71 2.63 34.01 -37.28
N SER A 72 2.89 32.99 -36.45
CA SER A 72 1.86 32.10 -35.90
C SER A 72 2.47 30.93 -35.11
N TYR A 73 1.83 30.64 -33.97
CA TYR A 73 2.02 29.44 -33.13
C TYR A 73 1.69 28.14 -33.90
N ARG A 74 2.50 27.08 -33.74
CA ARG A 74 2.06 25.68 -33.95
C ARG A 74 2.64 24.73 -32.89
N ARG A 75 1.76 23.81 -32.47
CA ARG A 75 1.86 22.79 -31.39
C ARG A 75 2.91 21.69 -31.69
N PRO A 76 3.38 20.95 -30.67
CA PRO A 76 4.25 19.78 -30.86
C PRO A 76 3.49 18.57 -31.44
N LEU A 77 4.18 17.81 -32.30
CA LEU A 77 3.75 16.61 -33.00
C LEU A 77 3.65 15.39 -32.08
N ALA A 78 2.64 14.53 -32.33
CA ALA A 78 2.52 13.20 -31.74
C ALA A 78 3.33 12.14 -32.54
N PRO A 79 3.80 11.04 -31.93
CA PRO A 79 4.56 10.00 -32.63
C PRO A 79 3.66 9.05 -33.46
N PRO A 80 4.21 8.39 -34.50
CA PRO A 80 3.43 7.62 -35.47
C PRO A 80 3.06 6.20 -35.01
N GLN A 81 1.91 5.70 -35.47
CA GLN A 81 1.46 4.30 -35.33
C GLN A 81 1.88 3.44 -36.54
N PRO A 82 2.09 2.11 -36.37
CA PRO A 82 2.47 1.22 -37.46
C PRO A 82 1.29 0.75 -38.33
N ALA A 83 1.61 0.37 -39.57
CA ALA A 83 0.70 0.17 -40.70
C ALA A 83 -0.11 -1.14 -40.67
N VAL A 84 -1.39 -1.05 -41.06
CA VAL A 84 -2.29 -2.19 -41.36
C VAL A 84 -2.21 -2.51 -42.85
N ARG A 85 -1.90 -3.77 -43.21
CA ARG A 85 -1.94 -4.28 -44.59
C ARG A 85 -3.38 -4.57 -45.01
N GLY A 86 -3.79 -4.05 -46.16
CA GLY A 86 -5.11 -4.27 -46.77
C GLY A 86 -5.23 -5.64 -47.44
N GLY A 87 -6.40 -6.27 -47.26
CA GLY A 87 -6.86 -7.42 -48.03
C GLY A 87 -7.89 -6.97 -49.06
N GLY A 88 -7.60 -7.21 -50.34
CA GLY A 88 -8.52 -6.94 -51.46
C GLY A 88 -9.58 -8.04 -51.62
N SER A 89 -10.78 -7.62 -51.96
CA SER A 89 -11.86 -8.48 -52.47
C SER A 89 -11.58 -8.92 -53.91
N PRO A 90 -12.16 -10.06 -54.33
CA PRO A 90 -13.05 -9.99 -55.49
C PRO A 90 -14.35 -10.79 -55.34
N ARG A 91 -15.38 -10.34 -56.07
CA ARG A 91 -16.68 -10.97 -56.38
C ARG A 91 -16.74 -11.14 -57.92
N PRO A 92 -17.79 -11.74 -58.53
CA PRO A 92 -18.64 -12.89 -58.18
C PRO A 92 -18.94 -13.83 -59.39
N GLY A 93 -19.75 -14.88 -59.17
CA GLY A 93 -20.50 -15.65 -60.21
C GLY A 93 -20.13 -17.14 -60.24
N GLY A 94 -21.01 -18.13 -60.42
CA GLY A 94 -22.46 -18.21 -60.59
C GLY A 94 -22.84 -19.68 -60.82
N GLY A 95 -24.09 -20.06 -60.50
CA GLY A 95 -24.87 -21.16 -61.09
C GLY A 95 -24.48 -22.64 -60.82
N GLY A 96 -25.49 -23.49 -60.59
CA GLY A 96 -25.42 -24.91 -60.94
C GLY A 96 -25.88 -25.92 -59.88
N VAL A 97 -26.93 -26.66 -60.21
CA VAL A 97 -27.72 -27.63 -59.43
C VAL A 97 -27.10 -29.05 -59.46
N ALA A 98 -27.24 -29.87 -58.39
CA ALA A 98 -27.73 -31.27 -58.42
C ALA A 98 -27.37 -32.17 -57.19
N ALA A 99 -28.43 -32.63 -56.51
CA ALA A 99 -28.79 -33.97 -56.02
C ALA A 99 -27.82 -34.97 -55.32
N ALA A 100 -28.26 -35.33 -54.10
CA ALA A 100 -28.57 -36.68 -53.56
C ALA A 100 -27.48 -37.71 -53.18
N GLY A 101 -27.51 -38.12 -51.90
CA GLY A 101 -26.90 -39.34 -51.36
C GLY A 101 -26.79 -39.35 -49.82
N ARG A 102 -27.81 -39.90 -49.13
CA ARG A 102 -27.86 -40.20 -47.68
C ARG A 102 -27.57 -41.71 -47.45
N PRO A 103 -27.43 -42.26 -46.22
CA PRO A 103 -27.16 -41.68 -44.89
C PRO A 103 -26.24 -42.53 -43.94
N SER A 104 -25.98 -41.98 -42.74
CA SER A 104 -25.96 -42.59 -41.38
C SER A 104 -24.76 -42.04 -40.57
N ALA A 105 -24.80 -41.70 -39.28
CA ALA A 105 -25.75 -41.88 -38.20
C ALA A 105 -25.58 -40.77 -37.12
N ARG A 106 -26.71 -40.40 -36.48
CA ARG A 106 -26.97 -39.80 -35.14
C ARG A 106 -26.07 -38.68 -34.56
N PRO A 107 -26.66 -37.59 -34.02
CA PRO A 107 -25.91 -36.46 -33.45
C PRO A 107 -25.57 -36.67 -31.96
N ARG A 108 -24.38 -36.23 -31.53
CA ARG A 108 -24.09 -35.89 -30.14
C ARG A 108 -24.07 -34.37 -29.97
N ALA A 109 -24.82 -33.92 -28.96
CA ALA A 109 -24.99 -32.54 -28.59
C ALA A 109 -23.66 -31.85 -28.23
N ALA A 110 -23.51 -30.62 -28.69
CA ALA A 110 -22.44 -29.72 -28.34
C ALA A 110 -22.62 -29.23 -26.89
N GLY A 111 -21.67 -29.57 -26.02
CA GLY A 111 -21.51 -29.01 -24.70
C GLY A 111 -20.57 -27.80 -24.76
N VAL A 112 -21.07 -26.68 -24.22
CA VAL A 112 -20.42 -25.38 -24.09
C VAL A 112 -19.12 -25.48 -23.28
N GLY A 113 -18.09 -24.78 -23.77
CA GLY A 113 -16.73 -24.79 -23.23
C GLY A 113 -16.61 -24.19 -21.83
N GLY A 114 -15.91 -24.92 -20.96
CA GLY A 114 -15.34 -24.41 -19.71
C GLY A 114 -13.84 -24.20 -19.91
N ILE A 115 -13.40 -22.94 -19.87
CA ILE A 115 -11.98 -22.59 -19.81
C ILE A 115 -11.50 -22.88 -18.38
N ARG A 116 -10.65 -23.90 -18.22
CA ARG A 116 -9.95 -24.19 -16.96
C ARG A 116 -8.82 -23.18 -16.76
N ALA A 117 -8.80 -22.53 -15.59
CA ALA A 117 -7.69 -21.72 -15.12
C ALA A 117 -6.43 -22.60 -14.95
N VAL A 118 -5.34 -22.22 -15.62
CA VAL A 118 -4.02 -22.83 -15.49
C VAL A 118 -3.29 -22.15 -14.34
N VAL A 119 -3.03 -22.91 -13.27
CA VAL A 119 -2.11 -22.53 -12.18
C VAL A 119 -0.70 -22.91 -12.61
N PRO A 120 0.28 -22.00 -12.66
CA PRO A 120 1.65 -22.37 -13.01
C PRO A 120 2.29 -23.18 -11.86
N ARG A 121 2.75 -24.40 -12.19
CA ARG A 121 3.58 -25.24 -11.35
C ARG A 121 5.04 -24.77 -11.42
N SER A 122 5.69 -24.65 -10.26
CA SER A 122 7.13 -24.39 -10.15
C SER A 122 7.94 -25.55 -10.76
N PRO A 123 9.02 -25.29 -11.51
CA PRO A 123 9.85 -26.36 -12.05
C PRO A 123 10.77 -26.92 -10.96
N GLY A 124 10.62 -28.21 -10.68
CA GLY A 124 11.55 -28.99 -9.86
C GLY A 124 12.80 -29.32 -10.67
N GLY A 125 13.93 -28.70 -10.32
CA GLY A 125 15.26 -29.08 -10.78
C GLY A 125 15.94 -29.97 -9.75
N ARG A 126 16.38 -31.16 -10.18
CA ARG A 126 17.26 -32.05 -9.40
C ARG A 126 18.62 -31.38 -9.22
N PHE A 127 19.09 -31.27 -7.97
CA PHE A 127 20.48 -30.96 -7.67
C PHE A 127 21.16 -32.22 -7.14
N GLU A 128 22.10 -32.75 -7.93
CA GLU A 128 23.04 -33.77 -7.50
C GLU A 128 24.06 -33.17 -6.52
N GLY A 129 24.38 -33.96 -5.49
CA GLY A 129 25.09 -33.53 -4.31
C GLY A 129 26.58 -33.25 -4.52
N ARG A 130 27.02 -32.12 -3.98
CA ARG A 130 28.37 -31.97 -3.41
C ARG A 130 28.21 -31.65 -1.93
N ARG A 131 28.74 -32.54 -1.09
CA ARG A 131 28.79 -32.39 0.37
C ARG A 131 29.82 -31.32 0.70
N CYS A 132 29.37 -30.16 1.17
CA CYS A 132 30.20 -29.25 1.96
C CYS A 132 29.74 -29.39 3.41
N SER A 133 30.63 -29.87 4.29
CA SER A 133 30.41 -29.91 5.74
C SER A 133 30.35 -28.50 6.30
N PRO A 134 29.33 -28.12 7.11
CA PRO A 134 29.42 -26.92 7.91
C PRO A 134 29.88 -27.30 9.32
N ARG A 135 31.17 -27.11 9.62
CA ARG A 135 31.60 -26.82 10.99
C ARG A 135 31.40 -25.33 11.23
N GLY A 136 30.17 -24.94 11.50
CA GLY A 136 29.80 -23.62 11.98
C GLY A 136 28.82 -23.82 13.12
N ARG A 137 29.20 -23.44 14.33
CA ARG A 137 28.41 -23.64 15.56
C ARG A 137 27.02 -23.01 15.36
N SER A 138 26.00 -23.85 15.25
CA SER A 138 24.61 -23.45 15.43
C SER A 138 24.50 -22.91 16.86
N ARG A 139 24.39 -21.59 16.99
CA ARG A 139 23.89 -20.99 18.22
C ARG A 139 22.40 -21.27 18.25
N ALA A 140 21.96 -21.99 19.28
CA ALA A 140 20.55 -22.13 19.63
C ALA A 140 19.90 -20.73 19.72
N PRO A 141 18.59 -20.60 19.42
CA PRO A 141 17.91 -19.30 19.53
C PRO A 141 17.95 -18.87 20.99
N PRO A 142 18.49 -17.67 21.32
CA PRO A 142 18.39 -17.17 22.68
C PRO A 142 16.92 -16.84 22.93
N GLY A 143 16.26 -17.65 23.76
CA GLY A 143 15.05 -17.25 24.44
C GLY A 143 15.39 -16.15 25.42
N GLY A 144 14.77 -14.98 25.24
CA GLY A 144 14.92 -13.80 26.09
C GLY A 144 15.00 -12.54 25.24
N ASN A 145 14.01 -11.64 25.41
CA ASN A 145 13.89 -10.28 24.86
C ASN A 145 15.15 -9.72 24.18
N ALA A 146 15.45 -10.17 22.96
CA ALA A 146 16.51 -9.58 22.17
C ALA A 146 16.01 -8.20 21.76
N ARG A 147 16.73 -7.15 22.16
CA ARG A 147 16.42 -5.81 21.63
C ARG A 147 16.71 -5.83 20.14
N VAL A 148 15.72 -5.48 19.33
CA VAL A 148 15.87 -5.36 17.87
C VAL A 148 15.79 -3.90 17.51
N LYS A 149 16.85 -3.38 16.89
CA LYS A 149 16.88 -2.03 16.36
C LYS A 149 16.46 -2.04 14.89
N VAL A 150 15.39 -1.33 14.59
CA VAL A 150 14.88 -1.19 13.23
C VAL A 150 15.00 0.26 12.80
N LEU A 151 15.76 0.49 11.73
CA LEU A 151 15.85 1.80 11.09
C LEU A 151 14.89 1.87 9.90
N PHE A 152 13.96 2.81 9.94
CA PHE A 152 13.11 3.14 8.79
C PHE A 152 13.72 4.27 7.98
N VAL A 153 14.08 3.99 6.73
CA VAL A 153 14.43 5.02 5.75
C VAL A 153 13.15 5.46 5.06
N THR A 154 12.76 6.71 5.24
CA THR A 154 11.50 7.26 4.74
C THR A 154 11.75 8.34 3.71
N GLN A 155 10.98 8.35 2.62
CA GLN A 155 11.06 9.40 1.61
C GLN A 155 9.68 9.96 1.27
N GLY A 156 9.06 10.64 2.22
CA GLY A 156 7.72 11.21 2.04
C GLY A 156 6.74 10.76 3.11
N LYS A 157 5.51 11.27 3.00
CA LYS A 157 4.49 11.12 4.04
C LYS A 157 4.00 9.68 4.19
N TYR A 158 4.00 8.88 3.14
CA TYR A 158 3.59 7.48 3.24
C TYR A 158 4.61 6.67 4.05
N GLY A 159 5.89 6.86 3.76
CA GLY A 159 6.98 6.25 4.52
C GLY A 159 6.94 6.61 6.00
N GLU A 160 6.78 7.90 6.32
CA GLU A 160 6.65 8.40 7.70
C GLU A 160 5.49 7.74 8.44
N ARG A 161 4.31 7.67 7.81
CA ARG A 161 3.10 7.04 8.39
C ARG A 161 3.29 5.55 8.66
N ILE A 162 3.99 4.84 7.78
CA ILE A 162 4.30 3.42 7.98
C ILE A 162 5.24 3.27 9.19
N ALA A 163 6.30 4.08 9.27
CA ALA A 163 7.22 4.07 10.41
C ALA A 163 6.52 4.43 11.72
N ASP A 164 5.58 5.38 11.71
CA ASP A 164 4.70 5.71 12.85
C ASP A 164 3.83 4.54 13.28
N ASN A 165 3.14 3.89 12.33
CA ASN A 165 2.26 2.77 12.65
C ASN A 165 3.05 1.60 13.25
N VAL A 166 4.21 1.26 12.67
CA VAL A 166 5.09 0.21 13.19
C VAL A 166 5.60 0.58 14.58
N ALA A 167 6.08 1.81 14.77
CA ALA A 167 6.52 2.28 16.08
C ALA A 167 5.43 2.15 17.15
N ASN A 168 4.18 2.50 16.83
CA ASN A 168 3.06 2.44 17.77
C ASN A 168 2.56 1.03 18.07
N ARG A 169 2.87 0.04 17.22
CA ARG A 169 2.36 -1.34 17.32
C ARG A 169 3.46 -2.39 17.53
N ARG A 170 4.70 -1.94 17.70
CA ARG A 170 5.88 -2.78 17.82
C ARG A 170 5.79 -3.73 19.04
N PRO A 171 6.38 -4.93 18.96
CA PRO A 171 6.59 -5.76 20.14
C PRO A 171 7.50 -5.08 21.17
N ASP A 172 7.44 -5.53 22.41
CA ASP A 172 8.38 -5.11 23.44
C ASP A 172 9.82 -5.49 23.04
N GLY A 173 10.77 -4.62 23.38
CA GLY A 173 12.19 -4.79 23.02
C GLY A 173 12.56 -4.25 21.63
N TRP A 174 11.59 -3.85 20.80
CA TRP A 174 11.90 -3.18 19.54
C TRP A 174 12.20 -1.69 19.74
N GLU A 175 13.34 -1.24 19.21
CA GLU A 175 13.73 0.16 19.10
C GLU A 175 13.55 0.59 17.64
N ILE A 176 12.77 1.65 17.41
CA ILE A 176 12.44 2.13 16.06
C ILE A 176 13.02 3.51 15.85
N ASP A 177 14.00 3.61 14.97
CA ASP A 177 14.59 4.86 14.52
C ASP A 177 14.14 5.21 13.10
N ARG A 178 14.33 6.47 12.71
CA ARG A 178 13.98 6.98 11.38
C ARG A 178 15.12 7.76 10.78
N LEU A 179 15.34 7.54 9.49
CA LEU A 179 16.20 8.34 8.65
C LEU A 179 15.36 8.93 7.51
N PRO A 180 14.90 10.19 7.62
CA PRO A 180 14.22 10.85 6.51
C PRO A 180 15.24 11.19 5.41
N LEU A 181 14.95 10.80 4.17
CA LEU A 181 15.70 11.22 3.00
C LEU A 181 15.03 12.41 2.33
N SER A 182 15.84 13.22 1.66
CA SER A 182 15.34 14.31 0.82
C SER A 182 14.41 13.76 -0.27
N PRO A 183 13.25 14.39 -0.51
CA PRO A 183 12.43 14.09 -1.68
C PRO A 183 13.07 14.60 -2.99
N ARG A 184 14.09 15.46 -2.90
CA ARG A 184 14.81 16.06 -4.03
C ARG A 184 16.23 15.54 -4.08
N LEU A 185 16.38 14.23 -4.26
CA LEU A 185 17.69 13.65 -4.55
C LEU A 185 18.13 14.01 -5.98
N PRO A 186 19.43 14.16 -6.24
CA PRO A 186 19.94 14.35 -7.59
C PRO A 186 19.63 13.13 -8.46
N LEU A 187 19.56 13.33 -9.78
CA LEU A 187 19.27 12.26 -10.75
C LEU A 187 20.36 11.19 -10.77
N VAL A 188 21.60 11.60 -10.54
CA VAL A 188 22.78 10.73 -10.45
C VAL A 188 23.44 11.00 -9.10
N ILE A 189 23.74 9.95 -8.35
CA ILE A 189 24.40 10.00 -7.06
C ILE A 189 25.77 9.34 -7.22
N ASP A 190 26.81 10.14 -7.44
CA ASP A 190 28.18 9.62 -7.55
C ASP A 190 28.82 9.39 -6.17
N ASP A 191 28.49 10.26 -5.21
CA ASP A 191 28.98 10.20 -3.83
C ASP A 191 27.79 10.18 -2.84
N PRO A 192 27.56 9.05 -2.13
CA PRO A 192 26.54 8.97 -1.10
C PRO A 192 26.73 9.97 0.05
N ASP A 193 27.97 10.38 0.36
CA ASP A 193 28.25 11.35 1.43
C ASP A 193 27.71 12.75 1.13
N ALA A 194 27.50 13.07 -0.15
CA ALA A 194 26.92 14.35 -0.54
C ALA A 194 25.41 14.45 -0.24
N VAL A 195 24.73 13.32 -0.02
CA VAL A 195 23.25 13.26 0.14
C VAL A 195 22.78 12.58 1.42
N LEU A 196 23.63 11.78 2.06
CA LEU A 196 23.34 11.15 3.34
C LEU A 196 23.87 12.00 4.50
N PRO A 197 23.23 11.96 5.68
CA PRO A 197 23.79 12.61 6.86
C PRO A 197 25.10 11.94 7.30
N ALA A 198 25.94 12.71 7.98
CA ALA A 198 27.22 12.25 8.50
C ALA A 198 27.07 11.09 9.50
N SER A 199 26.00 11.10 10.30
CA SER A 199 25.66 10.01 11.21
C SER A 199 24.37 9.33 10.80
N VAL A 200 24.40 8.00 10.78
CA VAL A 200 23.22 7.15 10.58
C VAL A 200 23.03 6.32 11.85
N PRO A 201 21.83 6.27 12.45
CA PRO A 201 21.57 5.43 13.61
C PRO A 201 21.91 3.96 13.36
N SER A 202 22.54 3.29 14.32
CA SER A 202 22.83 1.86 14.24
C SER A 202 21.54 1.05 14.21
N ALA A 203 21.45 0.00 13.39
CA ALA A 203 20.29 -0.87 13.35
C ALA A 203 20.65 -2.31 13.01
N ASP A 204 19.82 -3.25 13.44
CA ASP A 204 19.92 -4.68 13.09
C ASP A 204 19.16 -4.98 11.79
N LEU A 205 18.04 -4.27 11.58
CA LEU A 205 17.19 -4.33 10.40
C LEU A 205 17.00 -2.93 9.80
N LEU A 206 17.28 -2.79 8.51
CA LEU A 206 16.92 -1.61 7.74
C LEU A 206 15.62 -1.87 6.97
N VAL A 207 14.63 -0.99 7.12
CA VAL A 207 13.40 -0.98 6.31
C VAL A 207 13.43 0.23 5.39
N SER A 208 13.57 0.00 4.09
CA SER A 208 13.58 1.07 3.08
C SER A 208 12.18 1.31 2.52
N LEU A 209 11.67 2.52 2.75
CA LEU A 209 10.42 3.06 2.23
C LEU A 209 10.74 4.22 1.28
N HIS A 210 11.43 3.89 0.20
CA HIS A 210 11.82 4.82 -0.86
C HIS A 210 10.66 5.10 -1.80
N GLU A 211 10.58 6.33 -2.29
CA GLU A 211 9.61 6.79 -3.28
C GLU A 211 10.30 7.21 -4.59
N SER A 212 11.64 7.10 -4.67
CA SER A 212 12.44 7.38 -5.89
C SER A 212 13.59 6.39 -6.09
N ALA A 213 14.04 6.27 -7.34
CA ALA A 213 15.17 5.43 -7.73
C ALA A 213 16.48 5.81 -7.00
N GLY A 214 16.76 7.10 -6.83
CA GLY A 214 17.93 7.56 -6.09
C GLY A 214 17.91 7.13 -4.61
N ALA A 215 16.74 7.10 -3.98
CA ALA A 215 16.63 6.59 -2.60
C ALA A 215 16.80 5.07 -2.53
N ALA A 216 16.29 4.33 -3.52
CA ALA A 216 16.53 2.89 -3.63
C ALA A 216 18.02 2.56 -3.85
N GLU A 217 18.72 3.38 -4.64
CA GLU A 217 20.14 3.23 -4.93
C GLU A 217 21.02 3.37 -3.67
N LEU A 218 20.62 4.23 -2.72
CA LEU A 218 21.32 4.48 -1.46
C LEU A 218 21.18 3.37 -0.42
N ILE A 219 20.30 2.38 -0.64
CA ILE A 219 20.03 1.29 0.33
C ILE A 219 21.32 0.60 0.81
N PRO A 220 22.26 0.17 -0.07
CA PRO A 220 23.48 -0.51 0.38
C PRO A 220 24.39 0.39 1.22
N ASP A 221 24.46 1.68 0.88
CA ASP A 221 25.30 2.66 1.57
C ASP A 221 24.76 2.94 2.98
N ILE A 222 23.44 3.08 3.11
CA ILE A 222 22.78 3.24 4.41
C ILE A 222 22.94 1.96 5.25
N ALA A 223 22.73 0.78 4.66
CA ALA A 223 22.88 -0.50 5.35
C ALA A 223 24.30 -0.70 5.91
N SER A 224 25.32 -0.32 5.13
CA SER A 224 26.71 -0.33 5.56
C SER A 224 26.96 0.60 6.75
N ARG A 225 26.46 1.85 6.69
CA ARG A 225 26.64 2.86 7.76
C ARG A 225 25.93 2.50 9.05
N CYS A 226 24.72 1.94 8.99
CA CYS A 226 23.98 1.56 10.19
C CYS A 226 24.37 0.18 10.75
N GLY A 227 25.15 -0.61 10.00
CA GLY A 227 25.55 -1.96 10.40
C GLY A 227 24.42 -2.99 10.32
N ALA A 228 23.38 -2.76 9.52
CA ALA A 228 22.25 -3.66 9.42
C ALA A 228 22.64 -5.02 8.85
N ALA A 229 22.27 -6.09 9.55
CA ALA A 229 22.46 -7.47 9.08
C ALA A 229 21.44 -7.86 8.01
N ALA A 230 20.29 -7.17 7.97
CA ALA A 230 19.26 -7.41 6.98
C ALA A 230 18.56 -6.14 6.49
N VAL A 231 18.02 -6.21 5.27
CA VAL A 231 17.25 -5.15 4.63
C VAL A 231 15.89 -5.69 4.16
N LEU A 232 14.82 -4.99 4.53
CA LEU A 232 13.51 -5.09 3.90
C LEU A 232 13.32 -3.87 3.00
N ALA A 233 13.32 -4.07 1.68
CA ALA A 233 13.09 -3.00 0.71
C ALA A 233 11.65 -3.08 0.17
N ALA A 234 10.87 -2.03 0.39
CA ALA A 234 9.52 -1.90 -0.16
C ALA A 234 9.58 -1.54 -1.65
N VAL A 235 8.96 -2.34 -2.50
CA VAL A 235 8.80 -2.07 -3.93
C VAL A 235 7.32 -1.84 -4.20
N ASP A 236 6.83 -0.71 -3.69
CA ASP A 236 5.45 -0.26 -3.84
C ASP A 236 5.24 0.60 -5.10
N ASP A 237 6.32 1.04 -5.76
CA ASP A 237 6.32 1.63 -7.09
C ASP A 237 7.50 1.08 -7.92
N ARG A 238 7.21 0.53 -9.11
CA ARG A 238 8.24 0.02 -10.03
C ARG A 238 9.07 1.12 -10.67
N ALA A 239 8.58 2.35 -10.75
CA ALA A 239 9.41 3.48 -11.17
C ALA A 239 10.49 3.80 -10.12
N ALA A 240 10.17 3.64 -8.83
CA ALA A 240 11.10 3.86 -7.73
C ALA A 240 12.10 2.70 -7.56
N CYS A 241 11.73 1.46 -7.90
CA CYS A 241 12.66 0.32 -7.91
C CYS A 241 12.44 -0.60 -9.12
N PRO A 242 12.98 -0.25 -10.29
CA PRO A 242 12.94 -1.10 -11.47
C PRO A 242 13.74 -2.40 -11.26
N PRO A 243 13.42 -3.50 -11.98
CA PRO A 243 14.12 -4.79 -11.81
C PRO A 243 15.66 -4.70 -11.96
N GLY A 244 16.15 -3.82 -12.83
CA GLY A 244 17.58 -3.58 -13.00
C GLY A 244 18.24 -3.04 -11.72
N LEU A 245 17.64 -2.00 -11.14
CA LEU A 245 18.11 -1.39 -9.89
C LEU A 245 17.95 -2.34 -8.71
N GLU A 246 16.82 -3.05 -8.62
CA GLU A 246 16.58 -4.10 -7.61
C GLU A 246 17.73 -5.13 -7.60
N ASN A 247 18.12 -5.61 -8.78
CA ASN A 247 19.23 -6.54 -8.95
C ASN A 247 20.59 -5.93 -8.60
N GLN A 248 20.83 -4.66 -8.91
CA GLN A 248 22.05 -3.95 -8.55
C GLN A 248 22.18 -3.81 -7.02
N VAL A 249 21.13 -3.35 -6.35
CA VAL A 249 21.06 -3.22 -4.89
C VAL A 249 21.26 -4.58 -4.23
N ARG A 250 20.58 -5.63 -4.71
CA ARG A 250 20.75 -7.01 -4.22
C ARG A 250 22.21 -7.48 -4.30
N LYS A 251 22.88 -7.25 -5.44
CA LYS A 251 24.29 -7.62 -5.62
C LYS A 251 25.21 -6.83 -4.69
N ARG A 252 24.99 -5.52 -4.52
CA ARG A 252 25.78 -4.67 -3.62
C ARG A 252 25.64 -5.14 -2.16
N LEU A 253 24.41 -5.36 -1.68
CA LEU A 253 24.14 -5.88 -0.33
C LEU A 253 24.77 -7.26 -0.11
N GLY A 254 24.67 -8.16 -1.09
CA GLY A 254 25.28 -9.48 -1.01
C GLY A 254 26.81 -9.44 -0.87
N ARG A 255 27.50 -8.49 -1.51
CA ARG A 255 28.96 -8.32 -1.38
C ARG A 255 29.40 -7.89 0.01
N ILE A 256 28.56 -7.14 0.73
CA ILE A 256 28.82 -6.71 2.11
C ILE A 256 28.19 -7.65 3.14
N GLY A 257 27.68 -8.82 2.73
CA GLY A 257 27.15 -9.83 3.62
C GLY A 257 25.78 -9.50 4.23
N VAL A 258 25.03 -8.55 3.66
CA VAL A 258 23.72 -8.12 4.17
C VAL A 258 22.60 -8.90 3.46
N ALA A 259 21.76 -9.56 4.25
CA ALA A 259 20.61 -10.28 3.73
C ALA A 259 19.53 -9.28 3.25
N VAL A 260 18.78 -9.61 2.19
CA VAL A 260 17.76 -8.71 1.66
C VAL A 260 16.50 -9.44 1.24
N ALA A 261 15.35 -8.83 1.52
CA ALA A 261 14.07 -9.15 0.90
C ALA A 261 13.47 -7.91 0.24
N PHE A 262 13.07 -8.05 -1.03
CA PHE A 262 12.29 -7.04 -1.74
C PHE A 262 10.82 -7.46 -1.71
N ALA A 263 9.95 -6.62 -1.18
CA ALA A 263 8.52 -6.90 -1.04
C ALA A 263 7.73 -6.04 -2.03
N SER A 264 7.00 -6.69 -2.94
CA SER A 264 6.25 -6.01 -4.00
C SER A 264 4.80 -6.52 -4.06
N PRO A 265 3.81 -5.79 -3.50
CA PRO A 265 3.94 -4.61 -2.62
C PRO A 265 4.47 -4.97 -1.22
N LEU A 266 4.72 -3.98 -0.36
CA LEU A 266 5.22 -4.20 1.01
C LEU A 266 4.29 -5.08 1.85
N CYS A 267 2.97 -4.92 1.69
CA CYS A 267 1.99 -5.80 2.35
C CYS A 267 1.98 -7.23 1.81
N GLY A 268 2.79 -7.57 0.80
CA GLY A 268 3.01 -8.94 0.35
C GLY A 268 4.11 -9.68 1.14
N PHE A 269 4.87 -8.96 1.97
CA PHE A 269 6.02 -9.51 2.70
C PHE A 269 5.61 -10.63 3.67
N ASP A 270 6.24 -11.79 3.59
CA ASP A 270 5.93 -12.97 4.44
C ASP A 270 7.19 -13.60 5.06
N GLY A 271 8.29 -12.85 5.10
CA GLY A 271 9.58 -13.29 5.66
C GLY A 271 10.72 -13.24 4.65
N GLY A 272 11.92 -13.56 5.11
CA GLY A 272 13.14 -13.51 4.30
C GLY A 272 14.25 -14.38 4.87
N PRO A 273 15.44 -14.38 4.24
CA PRO A 273 16.53 -15.31 4.55
C PRO A 273 17.25 -15.03 5.89
N HIS A 274 16.83 -14.03 6.66
CA HIS A 274 17.46 -13.61 7.91
C HIS A 274 16.47 -13.61 9.08
N PRO A 275 16.89 -13.97 10.32
CA PRO A 275 16.03 -13.94 11.50
C PRO A 275 15.28 -12.61 11.70
N HIS A 276 15.94 -11.45 11.55
CA HIS A 276 15.25 -10.15 11.68
C HIS A 276 14.14 -9.93 10.64
N LEU A 277 14.28 -10.47 9.42
CA LEU A 277 13.24 -10.42 8.40
C LEU A 277 12.05 -11.33 8.77
N ALA A 278 12.33 -12.51 9.31
CA ALA A 278 11.32 -13.42 9.81
C ALA A 278 10.57 -12.85 11.02
N GLU A 279 11.29 -12.23 11.95
CA GLU A 279 10.73 -11.58 13.14
C GLU A 279 9.84 -10.41 12.76
N PHE A 280 10.27 -9.58 11.81
CA PHE A 280 9.41 -8.53 11.25
C PHE A 280 8.16 -9.11 10.59
N ALA A 281 8.31 -10.12 9.76
CA ALA A 281 7.19 -10.81 9.12
C ALA A 281 6.26 -11.53 10.09
N ALA A 282 6.67 -11.81 11.33
CA ALA A 282 5.79 -12.38 12.34
C ALA A 282 4.75 -11.35 12.80
N ARG A 283 5.11 -10.05 12.81
CA ARG A 283 4.25 -8.97 13.32
C ARG A 283 3.64 -8.09 12.22
N PHE A 284 4.39 -7.82 11.16
CA PHE A 284 4.00 -6.93 10.07
C PHE A 284 4.32 -7.53 8.71
N GLY A 285 3.39 -7.46 7.76
CA GLY A 285 3.58 -7.96 6.41
C GLY A 285 2.26 -8.36 5.78
N ARG A 286 2.21 -9.58 5.22
CA ARG A 286 1.00 -10.12 4.61
C ARG A 286 -0.10 -10.31 5.64
N PRO A 287 -1.25 -9.62 5.54
CA PRO A 287 -2.24 -9.60 6.60
C PRO A 287 -2.75 -11.00 6.94
N ARG A 288 -2.93 -11.26 8.24
CA ARG A 288 -3.59 -12.46 8.78
C ARG A 288 -4.62 -12.02 9.79
N MET A 289 -5.81 -12.60 9.70
CA MET A 289 -6.94 -12.24 10.55
C MET A 289 -7.78 -13.45 10.87
N ARG A 290 -8.55 -13.35 11.95
CA ARG A 290 -9.59 -14.27 12.37
C ARG A 290 -10.92 -13.54 12.29
N ILE A 291 -11.92 -14.19 11.73
CA ILE A 291 -13.26 -13.62 11.55
C ILE A 291 -14.23 -14.50 12.32
N GLU A 292 -14.96 -13.89 13.25
CA GLU A 292 -16.08 -14.53 13.94
C GLU A 292 -17.37 -14.14 13.22
N ALA A 293 -18.18 -15.14 12.89
CA ALA A 293 -19.46 -14.93 12.23
C ALA A 293 -20.57 -14.63 13.25
N ASP A 294 -21.46 -13.70 12.89
CA ASP A 294 -22.75 -13.48 13.53
C ASP A 294 -23.83 -13.79 12.49
N GLY A 295 -24.37 -15.02 12.53
CA GLY A 295 -25.25 -15.54 11.50
C GLY A 295 -24.59 -15.56 10.11
N ASP A 296 -25.19 -14.84 9.15
CA ASP A 296 -24.68 -14.71 7.78
C ASP A 296 -23.76 -13.49 7.59
N ARG A 297 -23.36 -12.83 8.68
CA ARG A 297 -22.55 -11.60 8.68
C ARG A 297 -21.24 -11.76 9.45
N VAL A 298 -20.32 -10.86 9.17
CA VAL A 298 -19.11 -10.66 9.97
C VAL A 298 -19.51 -10.05 11.31
N GLY A 299 -19.27 -10.78 12.40
CA GLY A 299 -19.47 -10.28 13.77
C GLY A 299 -18.26 -9.49 14.26
N SER A 300 -17.10 -10.16 14.34
CA SER A 300 -15.85 -9.55 14.80
C SER A 300 -14.67 -9.93 13.89
N VAL A 301 -13.63 -9.09 13.86
CA VAL A 301 -12.38 -9.35 13.13
C VAL A 301 -11.18 -9.06 14.01
N ALA A 302 -10.41 -10.09 14.34
CA ALA A 302 -9.14 -9.97 15.06
C ALA A 302 -7.96 -10.02 14.09
N VAL A 303 -7.06 -9.05 14.16
CA VAL A 303 -5.85 -9.00 13.33
C VAL A 303 -4.72 -9.74 14.04
N GLU A 304 -4.32 -10.88 13.47
CA GLU A 304 -3.19 -11.70 13.97
C GLU A 304 -1.86 -11.13 13.47
N ARG A 305 -1.83 -10.62 12.23
CA ARG A 305 -0.70 -9.92 11.63
C ARG A 305 -1.19 -8.76 10.79
N ASP A 306 -0.68 -7.56 11.06
CA ASP A 306 -1.07 -6.35 10.33
C ASP A 306 -0.16 -6.10 9.13
N CYS A 307 -0.58 -5.21 8.23
CA CYS A 307 0.30 -4.63 7.23
C CYS A 307 1.20 -3.57 7.90
N PRO A 308 2.42 -3.29 7.39
CA PRO A 308 3.25 -2.22 7.94
C PRO A 308 2.54 -0.85 7.94
N CYS A 309 1.71 -0.58 6.93
CA CYS A 309 0.90 0.64 6.83
C CYS A 309 -0.34 0.68 7.74
N GLY A 310 -0.69 -0.41 8.43
CA GLY A 310 -1.87 -0.50 9.31
C GLY A 310 -3.20 -0.77 8.60
N ALA A 311 -3.17 -1.10 7.31
CA ALA A 311 -4.38 -1.33 6.53
C ALA A 311 -5.22 -2.52 7.02
N ALA A 312 -4.61 -3.56 7.61
CA ALA A 312 -5.36 -4.70 8.11
C ALA A 312 -6.18 -4.33 9.35
N GLY A 313 -5.59 -3.55 10.26
CA GLY A 313 -6.31 -2.94 11.37
C GLY A 313 -7.49 -2.08 10.92
N PHE A 314 -7.28 -1.25 9.89
CA PHE A 314 -8.37 -0.46 9.31
C PHE A 314 -9.49 -1.33 8.73
N VAL A 315 -9.17 -2.28 7.85
CA VAL A 315 -10.18 -3.18 7.25
C VAL A 315 -10.93 -3.97 8.32
N ALA A 316 -10.23 -4.49 9.33
CA ALA A 316 -10.86 -5.20 10.45
C ALA A 316 -11.88 -4.33 11.21
N SER A 317 -11.63 -3.03 11.33
CA SER A 317 -12.55 -2.10 12.02
C SER A 317 -13.83 -1.79 11.25
N VAL A 318 -13.82 -1.94 9.91
CA VAL A 318 -14.96 -1.56 9.04
C VAL A 318 -15.69 -2.75 8.40
N LEU A 319 -15.17 -3.96 8.57
CA LEU A 319 -15.76 -5.17 8.00
C LEU A 319 -16.99 -5.72 8.76
N PRO A 320 -17.12 -5.57 10.11
CA PRO A 320 -18.30 -6.01 10.85
C PRO A 320 -19.62 -5.53 10.25
N GLY A 321 -20.62 -6.42 10.23
CA GLY A 321 -21.92 -6.21 9.60
C GLY A 321 -21.99 -6.54 8.11
N THR A 322 -20.86 -6.75 7.43
CA THR A 322 -20.84 -7.21 6.02
C THR A 322 -21.31 -8.66 5.92
N ARG A 323 -22.03 -9.03 4.85
CA ARG A 323 -22.37 -10.46 4.61
C ARG A 323 -21.09 -11.27 4.42
N LEU A 324 -21.05 -12.49 4.96
CA LEU A 324 -19.87 -13.37 4.83
C LEU A 324 -19.52 -13.65 3.36
N SER A 325 -20.54 -13.75 2.50
CA SER A 325 -20.37 -13.95 1.04
C SER A 325 -19.72 -12.77 0.32
N GLU A 326 -19.79 -11.56 0.88
CA GLU A 326 -19.31 -10.31 0.29
C GLU A 326 -18.06 -9.77 1.00
N ALA A 327 -17.69 -10.37 2.14
CA ALA A 327 -16.66 -9.85 3.04
C ALA A 327 -15.30 -9.70 2.35
N ALA A 328 -14.91 -10.66 1.52
CA ALA A 328 -13.62 -10.61 0.83
C ALA A 328 -13.54 -9.43 -0.16
N ASP A 329 -14.62 -9.17 -0.89
CA ASP A 329 -14.68 -8.12 -1.92
C ASP A 329 -14.83 -6.75 -1.27
N THR A 330 -15.68 -6.67 -0.26
CA THR A 330 -15.85 -5.47 0.55
C THR A 330 -14.54 -5.11 1.24
N GLY A 331 -13.85 -6.05 1.87
CA GLY A 331 -12.59 -5.77 2.56
C GLY A 331 -11.48 -5.35 1.60
N ALA A 332 -11.38 -5.99 0.42
CA ALA A 332 -10.46 -5.56 -0.62
C ALA A 332 -10.77 -4.13 -1.11
N LEU A 333 -12.04 -3.80 -1.34
CA LEU A 333 -12.45 -2.44 -1.71
C LEU A 333 -12.18 -1.42 -0.59
N ARG A 334 -12.48 -1.76 0.67
CA ARG A 334 -12.22 -0.88 1.82
C ARG A 334 -10.75 -0.59 1.98
N HIS A 335 -9.86 -1.56 1.73
CA HIS A 335 -8.42 -1.33 1.72
C HIS A 335 -8.01 -0.17 0.78
N HIS A 336 -8.68 0.04 -0.35
CA HIS A 336 -8.39 1.19 -1.23
C HIS A 336 -8.67 2.57 -0.62
N HIS A 337 -9.45 2.64 0.47
CA HIS A 337 -9.66 3.89 1.20
C HIS A 337 -8.59 4.15 2.26
N HIS A 338 -7.69 3.20 2.52
CA HIS A 338 -6.59 3.38 3.45
C HIS A 338 -5.37 4.03 2.75
N PRO A 339 -4.66 4.99 3.38
CA PRO A 339 -3.44 5.56 2.81
C PRO A 339 -2.37 4.50 2.57
N CYS A 340 -2.16 4.15 1.31
CA CYS A 340 -1.25 3.10 0.86
C CYS A 340 -0.13 3.69 -0.01
N MET A 341 1.09 3.15 0.14
CA MET A 341 2.24 3.51 -0.69
C MET A 341 2.21 2.81 -2.06
N ALA A 342 1.40 1.75 -2.21
CA ALA A 342 1.31 0.97 -3.45
C ALA A 342 0.78 1.80 -4.61
N SER A 343 1.54 1.80 -5.70
CA SER A 343 1.27 2.57 -6.90
C SER A 343 0.05 2.03 -7.67
N MET A 344 -0.67 2.97 -8.28
CA MET A 344 -1.74 2.72 -9.26
C MET A 344 -1.20 2.60 -10.69
N GLU A 345 0.11 2.79 -10.90
CA GLU A 345 0.74 2.53 -12.19
C GLU A 345 0.76 1.03 -12.50
N ILE A 346 0.62 0.70 -13.79
CA ILE A 346 0.66 -0.69 -14.25
C ILE A 346 2.10 -1.18 -14.16
N ASP A 347 2.32 -2.26 -13.39
CA ASP A 347 3.58 -3.02 -13.40
C ASP A 347 3.60 -3.85 -14.70
N PRO A 348 4.51 -3.56 -15.66
CA PRO A 348 4.55 -4.26 -16.95
C PRO A 348 4.77 -5.77 -16.81
N ASP A 349 5.48 -6.20 -15.78
CA ASP A 349 5.77 -7.63 -15.53
C ASP A 349 4.53 -8.39 -15.05
N ARG A 350 3.50 -7.67 -14.59
CA ARG A 350 2.28 -8.23 -14.01
C ARG A 350 1.03 -7.94 -14.83
N ASN A 351 1.08 -6.92 -15.69
CA ASN A 351 -0.09 -6.37 -16.39
C ASN A 351 -1.23 -6.00 -15.42
N ASP A 352 -0.87 -5.52 -14.22
CA ASP A 352 -1.78 -5.04 -13.18
C ASP A 352 -1.02 -4.06 -12.26
N THR A 353 -1.73 -3.36 -11.37
CA THR A 353 -1.15 -2.39 -10.44
C THR A 353 -0.73 -3.05 -9.12
N LEU A 354 0.27 -2.48 -8.43
CA LEU A 354 0.65 -2.94 -7.10
C LEU A 354 -0.47 -2.69 -6.08
N MET A 355 -1.28 -1.65 -6.30
CA MET A 355 -2.48 -1.39 -5.52
C MET A 355 -3.54 -2.50 -5.69
N HIS A 356 -3.82 -2.98 -6.90
CA HIS A 356 -4.71 -4.13 -7.08
C HIS A 356 -4.15 -5.41 -6.48
N LEU A 357 -2.84 -5.64 -6.62
CA LEU A 357 -2.18 -6.77 -5.97
C LEU A 357 -2.35 -6.73 -4.44
N SER A 358 -2.27 -5.55 -3.83
CA SER A 358 -2.58 -5.37 -2.41
C SER A 358 -4.04 -5.72 -2.10
N GLY A 359 -5.00 -5.34 -2.95
CA GLY A 359 -6.40 -5.77 -2.83
C GLY A 359 -6.57 -7.29 -2.90
N TYR A 360 -5.89 -7.99 -3.80
CA TYR A 360 -5.92 -9.46 -3.86
C TYR A 360 -5.32 -10.11 -2.61
N ILE A 361 -4.29 -9.51 -2.02
CA ILE A 361 -3.71 -9.96 -0.75
C ILE A 361 -4.76 -9.90 0.37
N PHE A 362 -5.53 -8.80 0.45
CA PHE A 362 -6.62 -8.65 1.42
C PHE A 362 -7.75 -9.65 1.18
N ARG A 363 -8.18 -9.80 -0.07
CA ARG A 363 -9.21 -10.77 -0.46
C ARG A 363 -8.79 -12.18 -0.06
N ALA A 364 -7.53 -12.55 -0.28
CA ALA A 364 -6.99 -13.85 0.11
C ALA A 364 -6.94 -14.04 1.62
N ALA A 365 -6.57 -13.00 2.38
CA ALA A 365 -6.52 -13.05 3.85
C ALA A 365 -7.91 -13.27 4.45
N ILE A 366 -8.92 -12.51 3.98
CA ILE A 366 -10.31 -12.63 4.44
C ILE A 366 -10.89 -14.00 4.07
N ASN A 367 -10.73 -14.44 2.82
CA ASN A 367 -11.19 -15.76 2.40
C ASN A 367 -10.52 -16.91 3.18
N SER A 368 -9.27 -16.73 3.58
CA SER A 368 -8.57 -17.71 4.42
C SER A 368 -9.14 -17.71 5.84
N ALA A 369 -9.45 -16.54 6.40
CA ALA A 369 -10.09 -16.42 7.70
C ALA A 369 -11.48 -17.08 7.73
N LEU A 370 -12.30 -16.88 6.70
CA LEU A 370 -13.63 -17.48 6.59
C LEU A 370 -13.61 -19.01 6.44
N ARG A 371 -12.51 -19.58 5.96
CA ARG A 371 -12.33 -21.04 5.84
C ARG A 371 -11.86 -21.70 7.14
N ARG A 372 -11.24 -20.95 8.04
CA ARG A 372 -10.79 -21.41 9.35
C ARG A 372 -12.00 -21.35 10.29
N LYS A 373 -12.79 -22.42 10.33
CA LYS A 373 -13.84 -22.56 11.34
C LYS A 373 -13.22 -22.89 12.69
#